data_AF-A0A846Z3H7-F1
#
_entry.id   AF-A0A846Z3H7-F1
#
_cell.length_a   1.000
_cell.length_b   1.000
_cell.length_c   1.000
_cell.angle_alpha   90.00
_cell.angle_beta   90.00
_cell.angle_gamma   90.00
#
_symmetry.space_group_name_H-M   'P 1'
#
loop_
_entity.id
_entity.type
_entity.pdbx_description
1 polymer ?
#
loop_
_entity_poly.entity_id
_entity_poly.type
_entity_poly.pdbx_seq_one_letter_code
_entity_poly.pdbx_strand_id
1 'polypeptide(L)'
;MDTLGLTAGTTRRGRDPTAHFGRIDGERGLKAFDVSVIGDRAPSFATSGRASAPADDEGLCDVLTTAELRVELTELILEAAPDLTGAHILKLRESLLAFARKHGWSED
;
A
#
# COMPACT_ATOMS: atom_id res chain seq x y z
N MET A 1 50.95 14.31 12.47
CA MET A 1 50.63 13.82 11.11
C MET A 1 49.15 14.09 10.87
N ASP A 2 48.85 15.34 10.54
CA ASP A 2 47.56 15.80 10.04
C ASP A 2 47.37 15.36 8.59
N THR A 3 46.14 14.95 8.24
CA THR A 3 45.45 15.44 7.02
C THR A 3 43.95 15.15 7.10
N LEU A 4 43.17 16.23 7.24
CA LEU A 4 41.97 16.63 6.47
C LEU A 4 40.87 15.56 6.27
N GLY A 5 39.63 15.73 6.74
CA GLY A 5 38.79 16.91 6.58
C GLY A 5 37.79 16.68 5.44
N LEU A 6 36.53 16.37 5.75
CA LEU A 6 35.41 16.77 4.90
C LEU A 6 34.14 16.92 5.74
N THR A 7 33.91 18.15 6.18
CA THR A 7 32.59 18.63 6.59
C THR A 7 31.75 18.83 5.33
N ALA A 8 30.75 17.98 5.13
CA ALA A 8 29.69 18.24 4.16
C ALA A 8 28.47 18.73 4.93
N GLY A 9 28.35 20.04 5.09
CA GLY A 9 27.07 20.66 5.40
C GLY A 9 26.16 20.55 4.19
N THR A 10 24.93 20.07 4.38
CA THR A 10 23.79 20.50 3.55
C THR A 10 22.55 20.56 4.43
N THR A 11 22.05 21.79 4.52
CA THR A 11 20.84 22.20 5.21
C THR A 11 19.60 21.76 4.45
N ARG A 12 18.64 21.21 5.21
CA ARG A 12 17.17 21.25 5.05
C ARG A 12 16.52 20.56 3.84
N ARG A 13 15.89 19.41 4.10
CA ARG A 13 14.58 19.05 3.55
C ARG A 13 13.94 17.95 4.40
N GLY A 14 12.61 17.83 4.35
CA GLY A 14 11.78 17.07 5.31
C GLY A 14 12.22 15.64 5.56
N ARG A 15 11.79 15.10 6.71
CA ARG A 15 12.02 13.73 7.21
C ARG A 15 12.11 12.71 6.06
N ASP A 16 13.32 12.30 5.70
CA ASP A 16 13.49 11.20 4.75
C ASP A 16 12.89 9.93 5.38
N PRO A 17 11.99 9.22 4.67
CA PRO A 17 11.40 8.01 5.19
C PRO A 17 12.51 6.96 5.33
N THR A 18 12.72 6.52 6.57
CA THR A 18 13.66 5.43 6.87
C THR A 18 12.94 4.12 6.59
N ALA A 19 13.55 3.16 5.89
CA ALA A 19 12.95 1.84 5.64
C ALA A 19 13.72 0.73 6.36
N HIS A 20 12.99 -0.24 6.91
CA HIS A 20 13.50 -1.53 7.35
C HIS A 20 13.39 -2.52 6.19
N PHE A 21 14.41 -3.36 6.00
CA PHE A 21 14.37 -4.42 5.01
C PHE A 21 15.32 -5.56 5.41
N GLY A 22 14.92 -6.78 5.11
CA GLY A 22 15.79 -7.95 5.13
C GLY A 22 16.67 -7.97 3.89
N ARG A 23 17.84 -8.62 3.98
CA ARG A 23 18.78 -8.76 2.86
C ARG A 23 19.07 -10.24 2.61
N ILE A 24 18.91 -10.67 1.37
CA ILE A 24 19.19 -12.05 0.92
C ILE A 24 20.17 -12.01 -0.23
N ASP A 25 21.06 -13.01 -0.30
CA ASP A 25 21.94 -13.19 -1.45
C ASP A 25 21.25 -14.05 -2.50
N GLY A 26 21.16 -13.55 -3.73
CA GLY A 26 20.57 -14.26 -4.85
C GLY A 26 21.57 -14.42 -5.99
N GLU A 27 21.22 -15.18 -7.01
CA GLU A 27 22.14 -15.48 -8.12
C GLU A 27 22.63 -14.26 -8.93
N ARG A 28 22.01 -13.10 -8.72
CA ARG A 28 22.39 -11.82 -9.34
C ARG A 28 22.84 -10.78 -8.31
N GLY A 29 23.19 -11.21 -7.11
CA GLY A 29 23.62 -10.38 -5.99
C GLY A 29 22.52 -10.10 -4.95
N LEU A 30 22.83 -9.17 -4.05
CA LEU A 30 22.02 -8.83 -2.89
C LEU A 30 20.64 -8.30 -3.30
N LYS A 31 19.60 -8.89 -2.72
CA LYS A 31 18.21 -8.46 -2.84
C LYS A 31 17.69 -8.00 -1.47
N ALA A 32 16.88 -6.94 -1.49
CA ALA A 32 16.07 -6.56 -0.34
C ALA A 32 14.75 -7.31 -0.39
N PHE A 33 14.25 -7.76 0.76
CA PHE A 33 12.93 -8.34 0.91
C PHE A 33 12.30 -7.83 2.22
N ASP A 34 10.99 -7.99 2.37
CA ASP A 34 10.25 -7.53 3.56
C ASP A 34 10.48 -6.03 3.86
N VAL A 35 10.22 -5.19 2.86
CA VAL A 35 10.48 -3.74 2.94
C VAL A 35 9.31 -3.04 3.65
N SER A 36 9.60 -2.39 4.78
CA SER A 36 8.63 -1.61 5.54
C SER A 36 9.17 -0.21 5.85
N VAL A 37 8.35 0.83 5.69
CA VAL A 37 8.74 2.21 5.99
C VAL A 37 8.57 2.49 7.48
N ILE A 38 9.65 2.79 8.16
CA ILE A 38 9.68 3.18 9.57
C ILE A 38 9.19 4.63 9.69
N GLY A 39 8.05 4.82 10.35
CA GLY A 39 7.52 6.15 10.67
C GLY A 39 6.25 6.53 9.91
N ASP A 40 5.75 5.66 9.03
CA ASP A 40 4.38 5.67 8.55
C ASP A 40 3.72 4.35 8.98
N ARG A 41 2.45 4.36 9.39
CA ARG A 41 1.74 3.11 9.65
C ARG A 41 1.55 2.43 8.31
N ALA A 42 2.45 1.51 7.97
CA ALA A 42 2.39 0.77 6.71
C ALA A 42 0.96 0.22 6.53
N PRO A 43 0.33 0.36 5.35
CA PRO A 43 -0.82 -0.45 5.04
C PRO A 43 -0.32 -1.89 5.05
N SER A 44 -0.78 -2.65 6.03
CA SER A 44 -0.62 -4.10 6.05
C SER A 44 -1.19 -4.58 4.71
N PHE A 45 -0.34 -5.04 3.80
CA PHE A 45 -0.80 -5.91 2.74
C PHE A 45 -1.15 -7.23 3.42
N ALA A 46 -2.34 -7.27 4.03
CA ALA A 46 -2.93 -8.49 4.50
C ALA A 46 -3.04 -9.39 3.28
N THR A 47 -2.34 -10.52 3.32
CA THR A 47 -2.60 -11.59 2.38
C THR A 47 -4.05 -12.00 2.68
N SER A 48 -4.97 -11.73 1.75
CA SER A 48 -6.37 -12.09 1.91
C SER A 48 -6.51 -13.60 1.76
N GLY A 49 -6.15 -14.31 2.83
CA GLY A 49 -6.53 -15.70 3.04
C GLY A 49 -8.04 -15.74 3.25
N ARG A 50 -8.79 -15.80 2.15
CA ARG A 50 -10.25 -15.97 2.13
C ARG A 50 -10.58 -17.33 2.74
N ALA A 51 -10.85 -17.37 4.04
CA ALA A 51 -11.44 -18.52 4.70
C ALA A 51 -12.95 -18.48 4.41
N SER A 52 -13.38 -19.13 3.33
CA SER A 52 -14.80 -19.39 3.10
C SER A 52 -15.29 -20.41 4.14
N ALA A 53 -15.84 -19.93 5.24
CA ALA A 53 -16.65 -20.77 6.13
C ALA A 53 -18.02 -21.05 5.45
N PRO A 54 -18.59 -22.25 5.61
CA PRO A 54 -19.88 -22.58 5.00
C PRO A 54 -20.98 -21.74 5.66
N ALA A 55 -21.66 -20.95 4.83
CA ALA A 55 -22.74 -20.06 5.21
C ALA A 55 -23.99 -20.84 5.60
N ASP A 56 -24.46 -20.61 6.82
CA ASP A 56 -25.86 -20.81 7.19
C ASP A 56 -26.28 -19.66 8.11
N ASP A 57 -27.39 -19.03 7.74
CA ASP A 57 -28.16 -18.00 8.44
C ASP A 57 -27.69 -16.52 8.34
N GLU A 58 -28.53 -15.70 7.68
CA GLU A 58 -28.55 -14.23 7.64
C GLU A 58 -27.23 -13.49 7.34
N GLY A 59 -26.62 -13.85 6.20
CA GLY A 59 -25.84 -12.99 5.29
C GLY A 59 -25.19 -11.72 5.87
N LEU A 60 -24.22 -11.87 6.77
CA LEU A 60 -23.22 -10.82 6.96
C LEU A 60 -22.50 -10.62 5.61
N CYS A 61 -22.84 -9.56 4.90
CA CYS A 61 -21.92 -9.02 3.90
C CYS A 61 -20.69 -8.60 4.68
N ASP A 62 -19.58 -9.30 4.46
CA ASP A 62 -18.28 -8.90 4.97
C ASP A 62 -18.01 -7.48 4.45
N VAL A 63 -18.03 -6.50 5.34
CA VAL A 63 -17.88 -5.10 4.97
C VAL A 63 -16.39 -4.86 4.79
N LEU A 64 -15.99 -4.50 3.57
CA LEU A 64 -14.59 -4.26 3.27
C LEU A 64 -14.10 -3.05 4.05
N THR A 65 -12.89 -3.13 4.61
CA THR A 65 -12.20 -1.92 5.06
C THR A 65 -11.93 -1.00 3.86
N THR A 66 -11.72 0.29 4.14
CA THR A 66 -11.37 1.27 3.10
C THR A 66 -10.11 0.87 2.33
N ALA A 67 -9.17 0.17 3.00
CA ALA A 67 -7.95 -0.36 2.39
C ALA A 67 -8.23 -1.53 1.43
N GLU A 68 -9.10 -2.46 1.82
CA GLU A 68 -9.47 -3.61 0.97
C GLU A 68 -10.29 -3.15 -0.24
N LEU A 69 -11.29 -2.29 -0.03
CA LEU A 69 -12.09 -1.74 -1.12
C LEU A 69 -11.21 -0.97 -2.13
N ARG A 70 -10.16 -0.29 -1.65
CA ARG A 70 -9.20 0.40 -2.52
C ARG A 70 -8.46 -0.58 -3.45
N VAL A 71 -8.05 -1.73 -2.92
CA VAL A 71 -7.32 -2.76 -3.70
C VAL A 71 -8.27 -3.39 -4.72
N GLU A 72 -9.43 -3.88 -4.27
CA GLU A 72 -10.42 -4.52 -5.14
C GLU A 72 -10.88 -3.58 -6.28
N LEU A 73 -11.12 -2.30 -5.98
CA LEU A 73 -11.44 -1.30 -7.01
C LEU A 73 -10.31 -1.10 -8.01
N THR A 74 -9.05 -1.16 -7.56
CA THR A 74 -7.90 -0.97 -8.47
C THR A 74 -7.81 -2.14 -9.43
N GLU A 75 -7.93 -3.38 -8.94
CA GLU A 75 -7.90 -4.58 -9.78
C GLU A 75 -9.08 -4.60 -10.76
N LEU A 76 -10.29 -4.30 -10.28
CA LEU A 76 -11.48 -4.24 -11.13
C LEU A 76 -11.33 -3.21 -12.27
N ILE A 77 -10.79 -2.02 -11.98
CA ILE A 77 -10.60 -0.97 -12.99
C ILE A 77 -9.53 -1.38 -14.01
N LEU A 78 -8.43 -1.99 -13.56
CA LEU A 78 -7.36 -2.45 -14.45
C LEU A 78 -7.85 -3.57 -15.39
N GLU A 79 -8.71 -4.46 -14.90
CA GLU A 79 -9.34 -5.52 -15.71
C GLU A 79 -10.35 -4.95 -16.69
N ALA A 80 -11.24 -4.06 -16.24
CA ALA A 80 -12.36 -3.56 -17.04
C ALA A 80 -11.94 -2.49 -18.07
N ALA A 81 -10.92 -1.69 -17.77
CA ALA A 81 -10.51 -0.55 -18.59
C ALA A 81 -8.98 -0.34 -18.57
N PRO A 82 -8.21 -1.27 -19.18
CA PRO A 82 -6.74 -1.25 -19.17
C PRO A 82 -6.13 -0.07 -19.94
N ASP A 83 -6.92 0.62 -20.78
CA ASP A 83 -6.52 1.82 -21.51
C ASP A 83 -6.57 3.10 -20.65
N LEU A 84 -7.15 3.03 -19.44
CA LEU A 84 -7.13 4.16 -18.51
C LEU A 84 -5.71 4.47 -18.04
N THR A 85 -5.38 5.75 -18.08
CA THR A 85 -4.10 6.22 -17.53
C THR A 85 -4.10 6.12 -16.00
N GLY A 86 -2.91 5.95 -15.42
CA GLY A 86 -2.76 5.93 -13.95
C GLY A 86 -3.36 7.15 -13.27
N ALA A 87 -3.27 8.34 -13.87
CA ALA A 87 -3.88 9.55 -13.34
C ALA A 87 -5.41 9.46 -13.24
N HIS A 88 -6.07 8.84 -14.23
CA HIS A 88 -7.52 8.63 -14.19
C HIS A 88 -7.92 7.60 -13.14
N ILE A 89 -7.14 6.51 -13.02
CA ILE A 89 -7.38 5.46 -12.02
C ILE A 89 -7.31 6.05 -10.60
N LEU A 90 -6.30 6.89 -10.32
CA LEU A 90 -6.17 7.56 -9.02
C LEU A 90 -7.42 8.41 -8.70
N LYS A 91 -7.85 9.25 -9.64
CA LYS A 91 -9.01 10.15 -9.46
C LYS A 91 -10.33 9.39 -9.26
N LEU A 92 -10.54 8.33 -10.06
CA LEU A 92 -11.71 7.46 -9.94
C LEU A 92 -11.75 6.79 -8.57
N ARG A 93 -10.62 6.18 -8.16
CA ARG A 93 -10.51 5.49 -6.89
C ARG A 93 -10.77 6.40 -5.69
N GLU A 94 -10.21 7.61 -5.68
CA GLU A 94 -10.47 8.58 -4.61
C GLU A 94 -11.97 8.94 -4.53
N SER A 95 -12.60 9.19 -5.68
CA SER A 95 -14.01 9.56 -5.76
C SER A 95 -14.93 8.42 -5.29
N LEU A 96 -14.62 7.19 -5.71
CA LEU A 96 -15.38 5.98 -5.34
C LEU A 96 -15.22 5.64 -3.85
N LEU A 97 -14.03 5.77 -3.28
CA LEU A 97 -13.84 5.55 -1.84
C LEU A 97 -14.57 6.61 -1.00
N ALA A 98 -14.58 7.87 -1.43
CA ALA A 98 -15.36 8.90 -0.77
C ALA A 98 -16.87 8.63 -0.83
N PHE A 99 -17.34 8.14 -1.98
CA PHE A 99 -18.72 7.71 -2.15
C PHE A 99 -19.05 6.50 -1.24
N ALA A 100 -18.21 5.47 -1.25
CA ALA A 100 -18.38 4.27 -0.43
C ALA A 100 -18.49 4.58 1.07
N ARG A 101 -17.60 5.42 1.60
CA ARG A 101 -17.66 5.87 3.01
C ARG A 101 -18.96 6.61 3.32
N LYS A 102 -19.42 7.49 2.44
CA LYS A 102 -20.69 8.22 2.62
C LYS A 102 -21.90 7.28 2.68
N HIS A 103 -21.83 6.14 2.01
CA HIS A 103 -22.90 5.16 1.91
C HIS A 103 -22.73 3.96 2.84
N GLY A 104 -21.71 3.94 3.70
CA GLY A 104 -21.46 2.84 4.64
C GLY A 104 -21.05 1.53 3.96
N TRP A 105 -20.47 1.59 2.75
CA TRP A 105 -20.01 0.42 2.01
C TRP A 105 -18.63 -0.07 2.46
N SER A 106 -17.91 0.76 3.20
CA SER A 106 -16.61 0.42 3.75
C SER A 106 -16.43 0.94 5.16
N GLU A 107 -15.74 0.17 5.98
CA GLU A 107 -15.34 0.54 7.33
C GLU A 107 -13.93 1.18 7.33
N ASP A 108 -13.58 1.89 8.40
CA ASP A 108 -12.27 2.54 8.55
C ASP A 108 -11.24 1.57 9.15
#